data_AF-A0A7V0QBD4-F1
#
_entry.id   AF-A0A7V0QBD4-F1
#
_cell.length_a   1.000
_cell.length_b   1.000
_cell.length_c   1.000
_cell.angle_alpha   90.00
_cell.angle_beta   90.00
_cell.angle_gamma   90.00
#
_symmetry.space_group_name_H-M   'P 1'
#
loop_
_entity.id
_entity.type
_entity.pdbx_description
1 polymer ?
#
loop_
_entity_poly.entity_id
_entity_poly.type
_entity_poly.pdbx_seq_one_letter_code
_entity_poly.pdbx_strand_id
1 'polypeptide(L)'
;MKKLILITILIILPGFSSKGFSQTKRIDFSITLSGAILYGIDYHYSFNAHSAIRAGVYVGVEKRHFVPGIHANYQYTFLPGNKFSPYIGVGPDFMLTTDSKKGWRHLTLLKFPVGGVYKKSEKTHFGIEIWPVYFFAKK
;
A
#
# COMPACT_ATOMS: atom_id res chain seq x y z
N MET A 1 9.26 10.28 -19.48
CA MET A 1 8.69 9.41 -18.42
C MET A 1 7.61 10.21 -17.70
N LYS A 2 6.35 9.77 -17.68
CA LYS A 2 5.30 10.47 -16.91
C LYS A 2 5.44 10.06 -15.43
N LYS A 3 5.46 11.03 -14.51
CA LYS A 3 5.48 10.81 -13.06
C LYS A 3 4.04 10.96 -12.56
N LEU A 4 3.53 9.98 -11.82
CA LEU A 4 2.22 10.05 -11.17
C LEU A 4 2.45 10.02 -9.65
N ILE A 5 1.88 10.98 -8.93
CA ILE A 5 1.91 11.02 -7.46
C ILE A 5 0.50 10.65 -6.98
N LEU A 6 0.42 9.64 -6.13
CA LEU A 6 -0.82 9.10 -5.57
C LEU A 6 -0.85 9.40 -4.07
N ILE A 7 -2.03 9.71 -3.51
CA ILE A 7 -2.20 9.93 -2.07
C ILE A 7 -3.17 8.88 -1.54
N THR A 8 -2.77 8.17 -0.49
CA THR A 8 -3.51 7.04 0.10
C THR A 8 -3.84 7.27 1.57
N ILE A 9 -5.08 6.99 1.93
CA ILE A 9 -5.55 6.89 3.32
C ILE A 9 -5.64 5.41 3.67
N LEU A 10 -4.97 5.01 4.75
CA LEU A 10 -4.94 3.63 5.24
C LEU A 10 -5.74 3.53 6.54
N ILE A 11 -6.68 2.60 6.61
CA ILE A 11 -7.34 2.20 7.84
C ILE A 11 -6.75 0.84 8.23
N ILE A 12 -5.90 0.85 9.26
CA ILE A 12 -5.16 -0.33 9.69
C ILE A 12 -5.90 -0.95 10.88
N LEU A 13 -6.53 -2.10 10.63
CA LEU A 13 -7.13 -2.87 11.71
C LEU A 13 -6.08 -3.80 12.34
N PRO A 14 -6.16 -4.06 13.65
CA PRO A 14 -5.22 -4.98 14.27
C PRO A 14 -5.41 -6.36 13.67
N GLY A 15 -4.32 -6.98 13.24
CA GLY A 15 -4.28 -8.43 13.24
C GLY A 15 -3.77 -8.95 14.58
N PHE A 16 -4.04 -10.23 14.79
CA PHE A 16 -3.68 -10.98 15.99
C PHE A 16 -2.18 -10.81 16.30
N SER A 17 -1.88 -10.02 17.33
CA SER A 17 -0.54 -9.97 17.93
C SER A 17 -0.52 -10.96 19.09
N SER A 18 0.12 -12.12 18.90
CA SER A 18 0.55 -12.93 20.04
C SER A 18 1.61 -12.16 20.81
N LYS A 19 1.42 -11.99 22.12
CA LYS A 19 2.37 -11.32 23.03
C LYS A 19 3.77 -11.91 22.88
N GLY A 20 4.79 -11.04 22.85
CA GLY A 20 6.21 -11.41 22.88
C GLY A 20 6.89 -11.26 21.52
N PHE A 21 7.91 -10.42 21.47
CA PHE A 21 8.73 -10.05 20.31
C PHE A 21 8.96 -11.16 19.27
N SER A 22 8.59 -10.86 18.02
CA SER A 22 9.41 -11.10 16.81
C SER A 22 8.61 -10.71 15.59
N GLN A 23 7.34 -11.14 15.50
CA GLN A 23 6.58 -11.02 14.27
C GLN A 23 5.13 -10.62 14.53
N THR A 24 4.64 -9.63 13.78
CA THR A 24 3.25 -9.16 13.87
C THR A 24 2.57 -9.30 12.52
N LYS A 25 1.36 -9.84 12.53
CA LYS A 25 0.52 -10.02 11.34
C LYS A 25 -0.68 -9.08 11.46
N ARG A 26 -0.99 -8.31 10.41
CA ARG A 26 -2.15 -7.43 10.38
C ARG A 26 -2.78 -7.34 8.99
N ILE A 27 -4.05 -6.94 8.96
CA ILE A 27 -4.81 -6.68 7.75
C ILE A 27 -5.07 -5.18 7.68
N ASP A 28 -4.61 -4.54 6.61
CA ASP A 28 -4.81 -3.11 6.37
C ASP A 28 -5.87 -2.96 5.28
N PHE A 29 -6.81 -2.03 5.49
CA PHE A 29 -7.79 -1.63 4.49
C PHE A 29 -7.37 -0.27 3.96
N SER A 30 -7.29 -0.11 2.65
CA SER A 30 -6.74 1.09 2.03
C SER A 30 -7.75 1.75 1.09
N ILE A 31 -7.76 3.09 1.11
CA ILE A 31 -8.47 3.93 0.16
C ILE A 31 -7.46 4.89 -0.46
N THR A 32 -7.18 4.74 -1.76
CA THR A 32 -6.22 5.59 -2.48
C THR A 32 -6.93 6.54 -3.42
N LEU A 33 -6.50 7.81 -3.42
CA LEU A 33 -6.98 8.86 -4.31
C LEU A 33 -5.90 9.15 -5.37
N SER A 34 -6.27 8.94 -6.64
CA SER A 34 -5.32 8.80 -7.74
C SER A 34 -5.81 9.33 -9.10
N GLY A 35 -6.75 10.27 -9.10
CA GLY A 35 -7.63 10.49 -10.26
C GLY A 35 -8.70 9.39 -10.41
N ALA A 36 -8.47 8.20 -9.84
CA ALA A 36 -9.45 7.18 -9.51
C ALA A 36 -9.47 6.90 -7.99
N ILE A 37 -10.53 6.26 -7.49
CA ILE A 37 -10.57 5.77 -6.10
C ILE A 37 -10.18 4.29 -6.11
N LEU A 38 -9.11 3.92 -5.41
CA LEU A 38 -8.68 2.53 -5.26
C LEU A 38 -9.06 2.02 -3.87
N TYR A 39 -9.69 0.85 -3.82
CA TYR A 39 -9.99 0.14 -2.58
C TYR A 39 -9.10 -1.08 -2.47
N GLY A 40 -8.36 -1.22 -1.38
CA GLY A 40 -7.39 -2.29 -1.19
C GLY A 40 -7.52 -3.02 0.13
N ILE A 41 -7.04 -4.26 0.12
CA ILE A 41 -6.84 -5.10 1.30
C ILE A 41 -5.40 -5.60 1.26
N ASP A 42 -4.68 -5.34 2.33
CA ASP A 42 -3.27 -5.64 2.47
C ASP A 42 -3.05 -6.58 3.65
N TYR A 43 -2.21 -7.59 3.44
CA TYR A 43 -1.59 -8.33 4.53
C TYR A 43 -0.23 -7.72 4.85
N HIS A 44 0.00 -7.44 6.12
CA HIS A 44 1.24 -6.86 6.61
C HIS A 44 1.88 -7.77 7.65
N TYR A 45 3.14 -8.11 7.40
CA TYR A 45 3.95 -8.98 8.21
C TYR A 45 5.22 -8.27 8.63
N SER A 46 5.34 -7.98 9.91
CA SER A 46 6.52 -7.38 10.51
C SER A 46 7.51 -8.47 10.90
N PHE A 47 8.76 -8.36 10.48
CA PHE A 47 9.85 -9.26 10.88
C PHE A 47 10.49 -8.86 12.21
N ASN A 48 10.39 -7.57 12.52
CA ASN A 48 10.84 -6.94 13.75
C ASN A 48 10.11 -5.58 13.90
N ALA A 49 10.52 -4.76 14.86
CA ALA A 49 9.89 -3.46 15.11
C ALA A 49 10.00 -2.46 13.94
N HIS A 50 11.05 -2.55 13.11
CA HIS A 50 11.33 -1.61 12.03
C HIS A 50 10.92 -2.13 10.66
N SER A 51 11.16 -3.41 10.38
CA SER A 51 11.07 -4.00 9.06
C SER A 51 9.81 -4.84 8.88
N ALA A 52 9.15 -4.66 7.74
CA ALA A 52 7.97 -5.44 7.39
C ALA A 52 7.81 -5.63 5.88
N ILE A 53 7.02 -6.62 5.49
CA ILE A 53 6.45 -6.72 4.14
C ILE A 53 4.97 -6.41 4.23
N ARG A 54 4.48 -5.57 3.32
CA ARG A 54 3.06 -5.37 3.04
C ARG A 54 2.76 -5.83 1.62
N ALA A 55 1.84 -6.76 1.46
CA ALA A 55 1.38 -7.23 0.17
C ALA A 55 -0.13 -7.26 0.13
N GLY A 56 -0.70 -6.84 -0.98
CA GLY A 56 -2.13 -6.59 -1.06
C GLY A 56 -2.66 -6.64 -2.48
N VAL A 57 -3.99 -6.63 -2.53
CA VAL A 57 -4.75 -6.51 -3.77
C VAL A 57 -5.62 -5.26 -3.67
N TYR A 58 -5.87 -4.61 -4.79
CA TYR A 58 -6.79 -3.48 -4.85
C TYR A 58 -7.63 -3.51 -6.12
N VAL A 59 -8.74 -2.79 -6.08
CA VAL A 59 -9.58 -2.50 -7.24
C VAL A 59 -9.73 -0.99 -7.34
N GLY A 60 -9.28 -0.44 -8.45
CA GLY A 60 -9.53 0.94 -8.85
C GLY A 60 -10.87 1.10 -9.53
N VAL A 61 -11.60 2.14 -9.16
CA VAL A 61 -12.84 2.56 -9.83
C VAL A 61 -12.56 3.87 -10.56
N GLU A 62 -12.45 3.79 -11.88
CA GLU A 62 -12.32 4.95 -12.76
C GLU A 62 -13.56 5.05 -13.65
N LYS A 63 -14.46 5.97 -13.31
CA LYS A 63 -15.79 6.13 -13.95
C LYS A 63 -16.62 4.83 -13.91
N ARG A 64 -16.47 3.96 -14.90
CA ARG A 64 -17.16 2.66 -15.07
C ARG A 64 -16.20 1.49 -15.32
N HIS A 65 -14.88 1.73 -15.27
CA HIS A 65 -13.87 0.70 -15.47
C HIS A 65 -13.28 0.29 -14.12
N PHE A 66 -13.15 -1.02 -13.95
CA PHE A 66 -12.47 -1.63 -12.81
C PHE A 66 -11.02 -1.92 -13.19
N VAL A 67 -10.09 -1.43 -12.37
CA VAL A 67 -8.65 -1.55 -12.57
C VAL A 67 -8.08 -2.36 -11.41
N PRO A 68 -8.10 -3.71 -11.49
CA PRO A 68 -7.55 -4.52 -10.41
C PRO A 68 -6.03 -4.47 -10.43
N GLY A 69 -5.42 -4.55 -9.25
CA GLY A 69 -3.97 -4.63 -9.11
C GLY A 69 -3.54 -5.40 -7.89
N ILE A 70 -2.28 -5.83 -7.91
CA ILE A 70 -1.60 -6.53 -6.83
C ILE A 70 -0.26 -5.84 -6.57
N HIS A 71 0.15 -5.75 -5.33
CA HIS A 71 1.43 -5.15 -4.98
C HIS A 71 2.07 -5.84 -3.79
N ALA A 72 3.39 -5.67 -3.68
CA ALA A 72 4.16 -6.05 -2.53
C ALA A 72 5.19 -4.96 -2.27
N ASN A 73 5.46 -4.65 -1.01
CA ASN A 73 6.46 -3.67 -0.64
C ASN A 73 7.14 -4.04 0.67
N TYR A 74 8.45 -3.81 0.71
CA TYR A 74 9.20 -3.78 1.96
C TYR A 74 9.03 -2.40 2.60
N GLN A 75 8.78 -2.36 3.90
CA GLN A 75 8.60 -1.14 4.68
C GLN A 75 9.62 -1.08 5.83
N TYR A 76 10.16 0.12 6.05
CA TYR A 76 11.00 0.46 7.18
C TYR A 76 10.35 1.58 8.00
N THR A 77 10.12 1.33 9.29
CA THR A 77 9.53 2.27 10.25
C THR A 77 10.63 2.91 11.09
N PHE A 78 10.67 4.24 11.17
CA PHE A 78 11.75 4.95 11.88
C PHE A 78 11.56 4.96 13.40
N LEU A 79 10.33 5.16 13.86
CA LEU A 79 10.02 5.37 15.29
C LEU A 79 8.94 4.38 15.75
N PRO A 80 9.23 3.07 15.78
CA PRO A 80 8.22 2.09 16.12
C PRO A 80 7.77 2.23 17.58
N GLY A 81 6.46 2.06 17.81
CA GLY A 81 5.86 2.15 19.15
C GLY A 81 5.43 3.57 19.55
N ASN A 82 5.89 4.61 18.84
CA ASN A 82 5.40 5.96 19.06
C ASN A 82 3.95 6.13 18.58
N LYS A 83 3.25 7.09 19.18
CA LYS A 83 1.86 7.43 18.83
C LYS A 83 1.69 7.74 17.33
N PHE A 84 2.70 8.35 16.72
CA PHE A 84 2.86 8.46 15.27
C PHE A 84 4.17 7.79 14.86
N SER A 85 4.10 6.81 13.97
CA SER A 85 5.22 6.00 13.49
C SER A 85 5.41 6.23 11.98
N PRO A 86 6.33 7.12 11.56
CA PRO A 86 6.63 7.34 10.15
C PRO A 86 7.38 6.15 9.55
N TYR A 87 7.15 5.90 8.25
CA TYR A 87 7.79 4.83 7.51
C TYR A 87 8.04 5.22 6.05
N ILE A 88 8.97 4.49 5.44
CA ILE A 88 9.20 4.47 3.99
C ILE A 88 9.16 3.03 3.50
N GLY A 89 8.96 2.83 2.20
CA GLY A 89 9.07 1.52 1.60
C GLY A 89 9.35 1.55 0.11
N VAL A 90 9.51 0.35 -0.43
CA VAL A 90 9.73 0.13 -1.87
C VAL A 90 9.19 -1.22 -2.27
N GLY A 91 8.61 -1.30 -3.47
CA GLY A 91 8.31 -2.60 -4.07
C GLY A 91 7.48 -2.50 -5.35
N PRO A 92 7.24 -3.65 -6.00
CA PRO A 92 6.52 -3.70 -7.25
C PRO A 92 5.01 -3.53 -7.06
N ASP A 93 4.37 -2.95 -8.07
CA ASP A 93 2.94 -2.84 -8.22
C ASP A 93 2.56 -3.27 -9.64
N PHE A 94 1.58 -4.17 -9.75
CA PHE A 94 1.12 -4.76 -10.99
C PHE A 94 -0.36 -4.44 -11.17
N MET A 95 -0.68 -3.74 -12.24
CA MET A 95 -2.02 -3.23 -12.49
C MET A 95 -2.54 -3.71 -13.85
N LEU A 96 -3.82 -4.06 -13.89
CA LEU A 96 -4.54 -4.40 -15.12
C LEU A 96 -5.34 -3.20 -15.58
N THR A 97 -4.95 -2.64 -16.72
CA THR A 97 -5.65 -1.50 -17.35
C THR A 97 -6.40 -1.97 -18.60
N THR A 98 -7.57 -1.40 -18.84
CA THR A 98 -8.30 -1.63 -20.10
C THR A 98 -7.97 -0.51 -21.08
N ASP A 99 -7.35 -0.85 -22.22
CA ASP A 99 -7.27 0.08 -23.34
C ASP A 99 -8.51 -0.13 -24.23
N SER A 100 -9.30 0.94 -24.39
CA SER A 100 -10.52 0.98 -25.20
C SER A 100 -10.38 0.40 -26.62
N LYS A 101 -9.15 0.26 -27.14
CA LYS A 101 -8.89 -0.27 -28.48
C LYS A 101 -8.08 -1.57 -28.52
N LYS A 102 -7.49 -2.01 -27.40
CA LYS A 102 -6.48 -3.09 -27.40
C LYS A 102 -6.67 -4.17 -26.33
N GLY A 103 -7.78 -4.15 -25.58
CA GLY A 103 -8.07 -5.14 -24.55
C GLY A 103 -7.32 -4.89 -23.24
N TRP A 104 -7.14 -5.94 -22.44
CA TRP A 104 -6.46 -5.86 -21.15
C TRP A 104 -4.94 -5.73 -21.34
N ARG A 105 -4.36 -4.75 -20.65
CA ARG A 105 -2.92 -4.50 -20.63
C ARG A 105 -2.40 -4.53 -19.21
N HIS A 106 -1.37 -5.33 -19.00
CA HIS A 106 -0.61 -5.36 -17.75
C HIS A 106 0.37 -4.19 -17.70
N LEU A 107 0.48 -3.59 -16.52
CA LEU A 107 1.40 -2.52 -16.22
C LEU A 107 2.19 -2.90 -14.97
N THR A 108 3.52 -2.85 -15.06
CA THR A 108 4.42 -3.05 -13.92
C THR A 108 5.05 -1.73 -13.53
N LEU A 109 4.99 -1.44 -12.24
CA LEU A 109 5.37 -0.19 -11.63
C LEU A 109 6.31 -0.44 -10.45
N LEU A 110 7.20 0.51 -10.18
CA LEU A 110 7.91 0.58 -8.89
C LEU A 110 7.27 1.64 -8.01
N LYS A 111 6.86 1.23 -6.82
CA LYS A 111 6.13 2.03 -5.84
C LYS A 111 7.05 2.36 -4.66
N PHE A 112 7.04 3.62 -4.23
CA PHE A 112 7.87 4.11 -3.11
C PHE A 112 7.01 4.71 -1.99
N PRO A 113 6.26 3.90 -1.24
CA PRO A 113 5.39 4.43 -0.20
C PRO A 113 6.16 5.26 0.83
N VAL A 114 5.66 6.46 1.12
CA VAL A 114 6.13 7.31 2.22
C VAL A 114 4.94 7.74 3.05
N GLY A 115 4.96 7.48 4.34
CA GLY A 115 3.79 7.74 5.17
C GLY A 115 4.05 7.63 6.67
N GLY A 116 2.97 7.51 7.41
CA GLY A 116 3.03 7.24 8.84
C GLY A 116 1.75 6.62 9.37
N VAL A 117 1.89 5.91 10.49
CA VAL A 117 0.79 5.27 11.20
C VAL A 117 0.58 5.95 12.54
N TYR A 118 -0.62 6.45 12.76
CA TYR A 118 -1.11 6.92 14.05
C TYR A 118 -1.78 5.77 14.82
N LYS A 119 -1.26 5.48 16.02
CA LYS A 119 -1.81 4.48 16.93
C LYS A 119 -2.91 5.11 17.79
N LYS A 120 -4.17 4.74 17.52
CA LYS A 120 -5.32 5.17 18.34
C LYS A 120 -5.48 4.29 19.59
N SER A 121 -5.29 2.98 19.44
CA SER A 121 -5.28 2.01 20.56
C SER A 121 -4.31 0.86 20.25
N GLU A 122 -4.15 -0.10 21.16
CA GLU A 122 -3.40 -1.34 20.86
C GLU A 122 -3.97 -2.12 19.68
N LYS A 123 -5.26 -1.92 19.43
CA LYS A 123 -6.03 -2.59 18.41
C LYS A 123 -6.06 -1.72 17.14
N THR A 124 -6.58 -0.51 17.21
CA THR A 124 -6.87 0.27 16.00
C THR A 124 -5.76 1.26 15.66
N HIS A 125 -5.38 1.28 14.39
CA HIS A 125 -4.39 2.20 13.83
C HIS A 125 -4.94 2.91 12.59
N PHE A 126 -4.50 4.13 12.36
CA PHE A 126 -4.85 4.90 11.16
C PHE A 126 -3.56 5.32 10.48
N GLY A 127 -3.46 5.12 9.18
CA GLY A 127 -2.29 5.50 8.40
C GLY A 127 -2.63 6.51 7.33
N ILE A 128 -1.64 7.32 6.96
CA ILE A 128 -1.66 8.12 5.75
C ILE A 128 -0.35 7.88 5.00
N GLU A 129 -0.43 7.81 3.68
CA GLU A 129 0.69 7.43 2.82
C GLU A 129 0.61 8.15 1.48
N ILE A 130 1.75 8.37 0.85
CA ILE A 130 1.87 8.91 -0.50
C ILE A 130 2.68 7.90 -1.32
N TRP A 131 2.23 7.60 -2.55
CA TRP A 131 2.96 6.73 -3.48
C TRP A 131 3.44 7.55 -4.68
N PRO A 132 4.71 7.95 -4.72
CA PRO A 132 5.39 8.21 -5.97
C PRO A 132 5.52 6.89 -6.73
N VAL A 133 5.03 6.86 -7.98
CA VAL A 133 5.09 5.67 -8.82
C VAL A 133 5.84 5.96 -10.12
N TYR A 134 6.74 5.05 -10.48
CA TYR A 134 7.54 5.12 -11.71
C TYR A 134 7.10 4.04 -12.70
N PHE A 135 6.78 4.46 -13.92
CA PHE A 135 6.34 3.59 -15.00
C PHE A 135 7.53 3.00 -15.75
N PHE A 136 7.64 1.68 -15.76
CA PHE A 136 8.47 0.97 -16.74
C PHE A 136 7.64 0.65 -17.97
N ALA A 137 7.33 1.67 -18.78
CA ALA A 137 6.81 1.40 -20.11
C ALA A 137 7.98 0.89 -20.97
N LYS A 138 7.95 -0.38 -21.40
CA LYS A 138 8.72 -0.78 -22.58
C LYS A 138 8.26 0.11 -23.75
N LYS A 139 9.22 0.75 -24.41
CA LYS A 139 8.99 1.46 -25.69
C LYS A 139 8.41 0.50 -26.71
#